data_AF-A0A1H6ZTT0-F1
#
_entry.id   AF-A0A1H6ZTT0-F1
#
_cell.length_a   1.000
_cell.length_b   1.000
_cell.length_c   1.000
_cell.angle_alpha   90.00
_cell.angle_beta   90.00
_cell.angle_gamma   90.00
#
_symmetry.space_group_name_H-M   'P 1'
#
loop_
_entity.id
_entity.type
_entity.pdbx_description
1 polymer ?
#
loop_
_entity_poly.entity_id
_entity_poly.type
_entity_poly.pdbx_seq_one_letter_code
_entity_poly.pdbx_strand_id
1 'polypeptide(L)'
;MRKNFFLYFVVLVCIGLILPRTAFAELAISDSSYKWVQSSARINYYFNTSEIRFFVDDTGRVDRNILLVKTVKSFDWLQIQDIVEKRNWKGLDTAGYENLAGSAEDLIIDLQHQTVFVKTYTELDTNWNALDSSEPNRLCDLTKLSTKSFDHIFYEEIIKYAALHQAELQDRSIAYAAQLYTK
;
A
#
# COMPACT_ATOMS: atom_id res chain seq x y z
N MET A 1 58.17 -38.92 30.63
CA MET A 1 56.89 -39.65 30.74
C MET A 1 55.95 -38.91 31.68
N ARG A 2 55.01 -38.13 31.14
CA ARG A 2 53.69 -37.86 31.74
C ARG A 2 52.85 -37.14 30.70
N LYS A 3 51.73 -37.78 30.37
CA LYS A 3 50.67 -37.34 29.46
C LYS A 3 50.03 -36.08 30.04
N ASN A 4 49.64 -35.12 29.20
CA ASN A 4 48.26 -34.63 29.18
C ASN A 4 48.02 -33.79 27.93
N PHE A 5 46.98 -34.22 27.26
CA PHE A 5 46.61 -33.96 25.88
C PHE A 5 45.79 -32.68 25.83
N PHE A 6 46.16 -31.85 24.86
CA PHE A 6 45.40 -30.73 24.29
C PHE A 6 43.89 -30.96 24.28
N LEU A 7 43.10 -29.99 24.74
CA LEU A 7 41.82 -29.74 24.08
C LEU A 7 41.47 -28.26 24.08
N TYR A 8 41.30 -27.77 22.86
CA TYR A 8 41.17 -26.39 22.47
C TYR A 8 39.84 -25.77 22.89
N PHE A 9 40.00 -24.51 23.27
CA PHE A 9 39.04 -23.43 23.39
C PHE A 9 38.39 -23.13 22.02
N VAL A 10 37.08 -23.38 21.84
CA VAL A 10 36.25 -22.66 20.84
C VAL A 10 34.83 -22.54 21.39
N VAL A 11 34.54 -21.39 22.00
CA VAL A 11 33.17 -20.95 22.26
C VAL A 11 32.64 -20.37 20.94
N LEU A 12 31.76 -21.10 20.25
CA LEU A 12 31.09 -20.62 19.06
C LEU A 12 29.90 -19.73 19.49
N VAL A 13 30.17 -18.45 19.72
CA VAL A 13 29.14 -17.43 19.92
C VAL A 13 28.56 -17.06 18.55
N CYS A 14 27.49 -17.75 18.15
CA CYS A 14 26.63 -17.29 17.06
C CYS A 14 25.74 -16.16 17.58
N ILE A 15 26.29 -14.96 17.75
CA ILE A 15 25.47 -13.75 17.79
C ILE A 15 24.92 -13.56 16.38
N GLY A 16 23.63 -13.83 16.22
CA GLY A 16 22.90 -13.48 15.02
C GLY A 16 23.10 -11.99 14.75
N LEU A 17 23.75 -11.68 13.64
CA LEU A 17 23.75 -10.35 13.06
C LEU A 17 22.31 -10.01 12.70
N ILE A 18 21.59 -9.41 13.64
CA ILE A 18 20.40 -8.62 13.36
C ILE A 18 20.93 -7.47 12.51
N LEU A 19 20.86 -7.62 11.18
CA LEU A 19 21.06 -6.50 10.28
C LEU A 19 20.07 -5.41 10.74
N PRO A 20 20.51 -4.17 10.97
CA PRO A 20 19.57 -3.10 11.21
C PRO A 20 18.67 -3.05 9.98
N ARG A 21 17.37 -3.29 10.20
CA ARG A 21 16.32 -2.98 9.23
C ARG A 21 16.63 -1.57 8.77
N THR A 22 17.06 -1.40 7.53
CA THR A 22 17.28 -0.07 6.97
C THR A 22 15.99 0.68 7.21
N ALA A 23 16.06 1.71 8.05
CA ALA A 23 14.95 2.61 8.29
C ALA A 23 14.74 3.36 6.97
N PHE A 24 13.97 2.75 6.08
CA PHE A 24 13.32 3.48 5.01
C PHE A 24 12.51 4.57 5.69
N ALA A 25 12.57 5.79 5.14
CA ALA A 25 11.82 6.93 5.63
C ALA A 25 10.36 6.49 5.89
N GLU A 26 10.04 6.29 7.16
CA GLU A 26 8.71 5.94 7.60
C GLU A 26 7.85 7.15 7.30
N LEU A 27 6.81 6.92 6.52
CA LEU A 27 5.88 7.96 6.15
C LEU A 27 5.41 8.70 7.39
N ALA A 28 5.65 10.00 7.45
CA ALA A 28 4.94 10.89 8.36
C ALA A 28 3.48 11.09 7.91
N ILE A 29 2.83 10.03 7.37
CA ILE A 29 1.38 9.99 7.37
C ILE A 29 0.98 9.90 8.84
N SER A 30 0.01 10.71 9.28
CA SER A 30 -0.54 10.60 10.64
C SER A 30 -0.82 9.12 10.99
N ASP A 31 -0.04 8.61 11.94
CA ASP A 31 0.28 7.18 12.12
C ASP A 31 -0.93 6.27 12.43
N SER A 32 -2.10 6.84 12.71
CA SER A 32 -3.29 6.07 13.11
C SER A 32 -4.20 5.63 11.97
N SER A 33 -4.15 6.29 10.81
CA SER A 33 -5.15 6.07 9.74
C SER A 33 -4.64 5.21 8.59
N TYR A 34 -3.34 4.93 8.52
CA TYR A 34 -2.77 4.11 7.47
C TYR A 34 -2.16 2.85 8.05
N LYS A 35 -2.57 1.71 7.53
CA LYS A 35 -2.03 0.41 7.90
C LYS A 35 -0.96 0.00 6.90
N TRP A 36 0.26 -0.18 7.38
CA TRP A 36 1.31 -0.85 6.63
C TRP A 36 0.97 -2.33 6.42
N VAL A 37 1.20 -2.84 5.21
CA VAL A 37 0.93 -4.24 4.86
C VAL A 37 2.23 -5.01 4.62
N GLN A 38 3.08 -4.49 3.74
CA GLN A 38 4.32 -5.15 3.34
C GLN A 38 5.27 -4.18 2.64
N SER A 39 6.47 -4.69 2.35
CA SER A 39 7.50 -4.00 1.57
C SER A 39 8.03 -4.93 0.48
N SER A 40 8.19 -4.42 -0.73
CA SER A 40 9.09 -4.98 -1.73
C SER A 40 10.50 -4.40 -1.52
N ALA A 41 11.44 -4.74 -2.41
CA ALA A 41 12.78 -4.12 -2.38
C ALA A 41 12.77 -2.60 -2.63
N ARG A 42 11.70 -2.07 -3.22
CA ARG A 42 11.61 -0.70 -3.76
C ARG A 42 10.42 0.09 -3.25
N ILE A 43 9.39 -0.58 -2.74
CA ILE A 43 8.07 0.00 -2.48
C ILE A 43 7.52 -0.50 -1.14
N ASN A 44 7.03 0.40 -0.30
CA ASN A 44 6.19 0.05 0.86
C ASN A 44 4.72 0.25 0.52
N TYR A 45 3.84 -0.62 1.03
CA TYR A 45 2.42 -0.65 0.71
C TYR A 45 1.57 -0.34 1.94
N TYR A 46 0.68 0.64 1.82
CA TYR A 46 -0.22 1.11 2.87
C TYR A 46 -1.64 1.29 2.34
N PHE A 47 -2.63 1.06 3.19
CA PHE A 47 -4.01 1.47 2.90
C PHE A 47 -4.62 2.26 4.05
N ASN A 48 -5.53 3.17 3.71
CA ASN A 48 -6.19 4.04 4.67
C ASN A 48 -7.36 3.29 5.34
N THR A 49 -7.20 2.97 6.63
CA THR A 49 -8.21 2.29 7.45
C THR A 49 -9.37 3.21 7.84
N SER A 50 -9.14 4.52 7.89
CA SER A 50 -10.16 5.52 8.23
C SER A 50 -11.07 5.85 7.05
N GLU A 51 -10.62 5.66 5.82
CA GLU A 51 -11.37 6.01 4.60
C GLU A 51 -11.88 4.80 3.79
N ILE A 52 -11.46 3.58 4.11
CA ILE A 52 -12.08 2.38 3.52
C ILE A 52 -13.57 2.32 3.87
N ARG A 53 -14.42 2.01 2.88
CA ARG A 53 -15.87 1.97 3.01
C ARG A 53 -16.51 1.03 1.99
N PHE A 54 -17.76 0.67 2.21
CA PHE A 54 -18.58 0.02 1.19
C PHE A 54 -19.13 1.05 0.21
N PHE A 55 -19.49 0.59 -0.99
CA PHE A 55 -20.24 1.40 -1.94
C PHE A 55 -21.66 1.66 -1.39
N VAL A 56 -22.20 2.84 -1.71
CA VAL A 56 -23.59 3.20 -1.43
C VAL A 56 -24.23 3.65 -2.73
N ASP A 57 -25.34 3.04 -3.09
CA ASP A 57 -26.08 3.39 -4.30
C ASP A 57 -26.85 4.72 -4.16
N ASP A 58 -27.49 5.12 -5.25
CA ASP A 58 -28.31 6.33 -5.33
C ASP A 58 -29.56 6.29 -4.42
N THR A 59 -29.98 5.10 -4.00
CA THR A 59 -31.09 4.89 -3.06
C THR A 59 -30.65 4.89 -1.59
N GLY A 60 -29.34 5.02 -1.32
CA GLY A 60 -28.77 4.98 0.02
C GLY A 60 -28.55 3.56 0.56
N ARG A 61 -28.69 2.53 -0.28
CA ARG A 61 -28.40 1.14 0.12
C ARG A 61 -26.91 0.88 0.02
N VAL A 62 -26.38 0.23 1.05
CA VAL A 62 -24.97 -0.15 1.11
C VAL A 62 -24.76 -1.48 0.41
N ASP A 63 -23.91 -1.50 -0.61
CA ASP A 63 -23.45 -2.72 -1.26
C ASP A 63 -22.17 -3.22 -0.60
N ARG A 64 -22.29 -4.30 0.18
CA ARG A 64 -21.18 -4.91 0.91
C ARG A 64 -20.21 -5.69 0.03
N ASN A 65 -20.53 -5.91 -1.24
CA ASN A 65 -19.63 -6.59 -2.17
C ASN A 65 -18.60 -5.64 -2.79
N ILE A 66 -18.82 -4.33 -2.72
CA ILE A 66 -17.91 -3.34 -3.33
C ILE A 66 -17.22 -2.53 -2.24
N LEU A 67 -15.89 -2.64 -2.15
CA LEU A 67 -15.07 -1.81 -1.28
C LEU A 67 -14.48 -0.63 -2.07
N LEU A 68 -14.54 0.55 -1.47
CA LEU A 68 -13.84 1.75 -1.91
C LEU A 68 -12.67 1.97 -0.96
N VAL A 69 -11.46 2.01 -1.49
CA VAL A 69 -10.23 1.98 -0.67
C VAL A 69 -9.23 3.00 -1.19
N LYS A 70 -8.68 3.83 -0.30
CA LYS A 70 -7.53 4.67 -0.60
C LYS A 70 -6.26 3.98 -0.18
N THR A 71 -5.26 4.00 -1.05
CA THR A 71 -3.97 3.35 -0.79
C THR A 71 -2.82 4.30 -1.09
N VAL A 72 -1.70 4.08 -0.39
CA VAL A 72 -0.47 4.83 -0.60
C VAL A 72 0.69 3.84 -0.73
N LYS A 73 1.60 4.16 -1.63
CA LYS A 73 2.87 3.47 -1.82
C LYS A 73 4.00 4.46 -1.63
N SER A 74 4.99 4.13 -0.81
CA SER A 74 6.21 4.93 -0.71
C SER A 74 7.31 4.30 -1.55
N PHE A 75 8.19 5.14 -2.10
CA PHE A 75 9.24 4.71 -3.02
C PHE A 75 10.62 4.84 -2.37
N ASP A 76 11.53 3.94 -2.74
CA ASP A 76 12.96 4.15 -2.51
C ASP A 76 13.58 5.02 -3.61
N TRP A 77 14.85 5.40 -3.41
CA TRP A 77 15.56 6.28 -4.33
C TRP A 77 15.71 5.70 -5.75
N LEU A 78 15.80 4.37 -5.90
CA LEU A 78 15.90 3.73 -7.21
C LEU A 78 14.56 3.71 -7.94
N GLN A 79 13.47 3.46 -7.23
CA GLN A 79 12.13 3.58 -7.79
C GLN A 79 11.83 5.01 -8.25
N ILE A 80 12.27 6.01 -7.48
CA ILE A 80 12.16 7.42 -7.85
C ILE A 80 12.96 7.69 -9.13
N GLN A 81 14.24 7.27 -9.16
CA GLN A 81 15.09 7.44 -10.34
C GLN A 81 14.47 6.81 -11.59
N ASP A 82 13.97 5.57 -11.49
CA ASP A 82 13.30 4.87 -12.58
C ASP A 82 12.09 5.64 -13.13
N ILE A 83 11.29 6.27 -12.27
CA ILE A 83 10.12 7.06 -12.66
C ILE A 83 10.57 8.33 -13.40
N VAL A 84 11.53 9.06 -12.83
CA VAL A 84 12.05 10.30 -13.42
C VAL A 84 12.70 10.04 -14.78
N GLU A 85 13.48 8.96 -14.91
CA GLU A 85 14.09 8.56 -16.18
C GLU A 85 13.03 8.20 -17.23
N LYS A 86 11.99 7.43 -16.86
CA LYS A 86 10.88 7.10 -17.76
C LYS A 86 10.11 8.35 -18.20
N ARG A 87 9.95 9.32 -17.31
CA ARG A 87 9.25 10.58 -17.58
C ARG A 87 10.05 11.45 -18.55
N ASN A 88 11.35 11.60 -18.31
CA ASN A 88 12.30 12.24 -19.22
C ASN A 88 12.33 11.58 -20.60
N TRP A 89 12.39 10.24 -20.65
CA TRP A 89 12.37 9.49 -21.92
C TRP A 89 11.11 9.77 -22.74
N LYS A 90 9.97 9.98 -22.08
CA LYS A 90 8.69 10.31 -22.72
C LYS A 90 8.53 11.80 -23.07
N GLY A 91 9.52 12.64 -22.75
CA GLY A 91 9.44 14.10 -22.94
C GLY A 91 8.38 14.76 -22.05
N LEU A 92 8.06 14.15 -20.91
CA LEU A 92 7.11 14.70 -19.94
C LEU A 92 7.82 15.64 -18.95
N ASP A 93 7.11 16.65 -18.45
CA ASP A 93 7.66 17.65 -17.52
C ASP A 93 8.09 17.00 -16.19
N THR A 94 9.32 17.23 -15.76
CA THR A 94 9.88 16.71 -14.51
C THR A 94 9.95 17.73 -13.39
N ALA A 95 9.37 18.93 -13.55
CA ALA A 95 9.32 19.92 -12.48
C ALA A 95 8.66 19.34 -11.22
N GLY A 96 9.31 19.46 -10.06
CA GLY A 96 8.82 18.97 -8.77
C GLY A 96 9.15 17.50 -8.48
N TYR A 97 9.58 16.73 -9.48
CA TYR A 97 9.89 15.30 -9.31
C TYR A 97 11.20 15.03 -8.55
N GLU A 98 12.03 16.04 -8.35
CA GLU A 98 13.13 15.97 -7.39
C GLU A 98 12.65 15.69 -5.95
N ASN A 99 11.38 15.93 -5.67
CA ASN A 99 10.71 15.64 -4.40
C ASN A 99 9.74 14.45 -4.48
N LEU A 100 9.75 13.64 -5.54
CA LEU A 100 8.88 12.46 -5.64
C LEU A 100 9.14 11.51 -4.45
N ALA A 101 8.09 11.07 -3.78
CA ALA A 101 8.18 10.19 -2.61
C ALA A 101 7.31 8.94 -2.70
N GLY A 102 6.28 8.93 -3.54
CA GLY A 102 5.33 7.84 -3.57
C GLY A 102 4.20 8.01 -4.57
N SER A 103 3.15 7.24 -4.36
CA SER A 103 1.90 7.36 -5.11
C SER A 103 0.69 7.03 -4.23
N ALA A 104 -0.47 7.56 -4.59
CA ALA A 104 -1.77 7.14 -4.09
C ALA A 104 -2.61 6.50 -5.20
N GLU A 105 -3.41 5.50 -4.84
CA GLU A 105 -4.40 4.89 -5.72
C GLU A 105 -5.76 4.84 -5.01
N ASP A 106 -6.83 5.26 -5.70
CA ASP A 106 -8.20 4.93 -5.31
C ASP A 106 -8.60 3.61 -5.98
N LEU A 107 -8.92 2.62 -5.14
CA LEU A 107 -9.30 1.28 -5.56
C LEU A 107 -10.80 1.06 -5.39
N ILE A 108 -11.38 0.32 -6.33
CA ILE A 108 -12.70 -0.30 -6.23
C ILE A 108 -12.49 -1.80 -6.25
N ILE A 109 -12.78 -2.48 -5.15
CA ILE A 109 -12.62 -3.94 -5.04
C ILE A 109 -14.00 -4.57 -5.05
N ASP A 110 -14.25 -5.43 -6.04
CA ASP A 110 -15.43 -6.27 -6.11
C ASP A 110 -15.11 -7.64 -5.49
N LEU A 111 -15.70 -7.89 -4.32
CA LEU A 111 -15.51 -9.10 -3.53
C LEU A 111 -16.18 -10.32 -4.17
N GLN A 112 -17.29 -10.10 -4.89
CA GLN A 112 -18.05 -11.18 -5.53
C GLN A 112 -17.33 -11.67 -6.79
N HIS A 113 -16.87 -10.74 -7.63
CA HIS A 113 -16.16 -11.05 -8.88
C HIS A 113 -14.64 -11.20 -8.69
N GLN A 114 -14.13 -10.95 -7.50
CA GLN A 114 -12.71 -11.00 -7.16
C GLN A 114 -11.85 -10.13 -8.09
N THR A 115 -12.28 -8.88 -8.28
CA THR A 115 -11.56 -7.92 -9.12
C THR A 115 -11.20 -6.64 -8.39
N VAL A 116 -10.07 -6.03 -8.75
CA VAL A 116 -9.65 -4.71 -8.27
C VAL A 116 -9.54 -3.77 -9.45
N PHE A 117 -10.31 -2.70 -9.44
CA PHE A 117 -10.22 -1.62 -10.40
C PHE A 117 -9.48 -0.44 -9.78
N VAL A 118 -8.40 -0.01 -10.44
CA VAL A 118 -7.65 1.19 -10.06
C VAL A 118 -8.23 2.37 -10.80
N LYS A 119 -9.00 3.18 -10.08
CA LYS A 119 -9.72 4.32 -10.62
C LYS A 119 -8.78 5.49 -10.87
N THR A 120 -7.98 5.84 -9.87
CA THR A 120 -7.03 6.95 -9.92
C THR A 120 -5.64 6.46 -9.55
N TYR A 121 -4.63 7.10 -10.13
CA TYR A 121 -3.23 6.98 -9.75
C TYR A 121 -2.63 8.38 -9.68
N THR A 122 -2.12 8.75 -8.52
CA THR A 122 -1.53 10.06 -8.25
C THR A 122 -0.11 9.89 -7.77
N GLU A 123 0.85 10.55 -8.41
CA GLU A 123 2.24 10.61 -7.94
C GLU A 123 2.35 11.71 -6.88
N LEU A 124 3.11 11.45 -5.81
CA LEU A 124 3.12 12.28 -4.61
C LEU A 124 4.51 12.81 -4.29
N ASP A 125 4.59 14.08 -3.89
CA ASP A 125 5.81 14.68 -3.37
C ASP A 125 6.09 14.23 -1.91
N THR A 126 7.22 14.67 -1.35
CA THR A 126 7.63 14.40 0.04
C THR A 126 6.67 14.95 1.10
N ASN A 127 5.79 15.88 0.72
CA ASN A 127 4.73 16.42 1.57
C ASN A 127 3.37 15.75 1.33
N TRP A 128 3.32 14.68 0.53
CA TRP A 128 2.10 13.96 0.13
C TRP A 128 1.12 14.79 -0.70
N ASN A 129 1.60 15.84 -1.37
CA ASN A 129 0.83 16.59 -2.36
C ASN A 129 0.89 15.90 -3.72
N ALA A 130 -0.16 16.07 -4.52
CA ALA A 130 -0.21 15.56 -5.88
C ALA A 130 0.80 16.30 -6.79
N LEU A 131 1.67 15.54 -7.45
CA LEU A 131 2.53 16.00 -8.54
C LEU A 131 1.83 15.85 -9.89
N ASP A 132 1.29 14.66 -10.14
CA ASP A 132 0.57 14.32 -11.36
C ASP A 132 -0.50 13.28 -11.05
N SER A 133 -1.56 13.24 -11.85
CA SER A 133 -2.69 12.32 -11.63
C SER A 133 -3.23 11.79 -12.96
N SER A 134 -3.62 10.53 -12.93
CA SER A 134 -4.18 9.84 -14.09
C SER A 134 -5.32 8.91 -13.69
N GLU A 135 -6.14 8.55 -14.67
CA GLU A 135 -7.16 7.51 -14.55
C GLU A 135 -6.71 6.30 -15.37
N PRO A 136 -5.90 5.39 -14.79
CA PRO A 136 -5.30 4.31 -15.55
C PRO A 136 -6.33 3.30 -16.07
N ASN A 137 -7.56 3.30 -15.53
CA ASN A 137 -8.64 2.37 -15.88
C ASN A 137 -8.17 0.90 -15.85
N ARG A 138 -7.31 0.56 -14.89
CA ARG A 138 -6.67 -0.75 -14.79
C ARG A 138 -7.55 -1.70 -14.00
N LEU A 139 -8.05 -2.75 -14.66
CA LEU A 139 -8.74 -3.86 -14.03
C LEU A 139 -7.78 -5.02 -13.75
N CYS A 140 -7.76 -5.47 -12.50
CA CYS A 140 -6.97 -6.61 -12.05
C CYS A 140 -7.90 -7.75 -11.61
N ASP A 141 -7.64 -8.96 -12.10
CA ASP A 141 -8.35 -10.18 -11.72
C ASP A 141 -7.54 -10.90 -10.63
N LEU A 142 -8.05 -10.91 -9.40
CA LEU A 142 -7.35 -11.48 -8.25
C LEU A 142 -7.11 -12.99 -8.41
N THR A 143 -7.96 -13.69 -9.16
CA THR A 143 -7.83 -15.13 -9.41
C THR A 143 -6.67 -15.47 -10.33
N LYS A 144 -6.24 -14.51 -11.15
CA LYS A 144 -5.10 -14.65 -12.08
C LYS A 144 -3.79 -14.16 -11.49
N LEU A 145 -3.83 -13.41 -10.39
CA LEU A 145 -2.62 -12.99 -9.70
C LEU A 145 -1.97 -14.17 -8.99
N SER A 146 -0.65 -14.26 -9.08
CA SER A 146 0.12 -15.16 -8.22
C SER A 146 -0.09 -14.78 -6.76
N THR A 147 -0.35 -15.76 -5.91
CA THR A 147 -0.48 -15.60 -4.45
C THR A 147 0.80 -15.06 -3.79
N LYS A 148 1.93 -15.07 -4.50
CA LYS A 148 3.21 -14.50 -4.06
C LYS A 148 3.46 -13.10 -4.60
N SER A 149 2.60 -12.58 -5.46
CA SER A 149 2.76 -11.20 -5.96
C SER A 149 2.45 -10.21 -4.86
N PHE A 150 3.22 -9.10 -4.83
CA PHE A 150 2.99 -8.05 -3.86
C PHE A 150 1.56 -7.51 -3.98
N ASP A 151 1.04 -7.28 -5.18
CA ASP A 151 -0.33 -6.80 -5.36
C ASP A 151 -1.39 -7.77 -4.80
N HIS A 152 -1.24 -9.09 -5.01
CA HIS A 152 -2.17 -10.07 -4.44
C HIS A 152 -2.19 -10.00 -2.91
N ILE A 153 -1.01 -10.06 -2.28
CA ILE A 153 -0.88 -10.00 -0.81
C ILE A 153 -1.48 -8.69 -0.28
N PHE A 154 -1.24 -7.58 -0.98
CA PHE A 154 -1.74 -6.28 -0.58
C PHE A 154 -3.27 -6.20 -0.62
N TYR A 155 -3.88 -6.63 -1.73
CA TYR A 155 -5.34 -6.65 -1.85
C TYR A 155 -6.00 -7.64 -0.90
N GLU A 156 -5.39 -8.80 -0.68
CA GLU A 156 -5.89 -9.80 0.26
C GLU A 156 -5.94 -9.25 1.70
N GLU A 157 -4.93 -8.49 2.14
CA GLU A 157 -4.92 -7.87 3.47
C GLU A 157 -5.98 -6.78 3.64
N ILE A 158 -6.27 -6.03 2.58
CA ILE A 158 -7.39 -5.07 2.55
C ILE A 158 -8.72 -5.80 2.71
N ILE A 159 -8.92 -6.90 1.97
CA ILE A 159 -10.14 -7.72 2.03
C ILE A 159 -10.31 -8.35 3.41
N LYS A 160 -9.24 -8.90 3.99
CA LYS A 160 -9.24 -9.44 5.36
C LYS A 160 -9.60 -8.38 6.39
N TYR A 161 -9.02 -7.18 6.27
CA TYR A 161 -9.36 -6.06 7.14
C TYR A 161 -10.86 -5.73 7.03
N ALA A 162 -11.39 -5.58 5.81
CA ALA A 162 -12.80 -5.29 5.62
C ALA A 162 -13.73 -6.38 6.19
N ALA A 163 -13.35 -7.65 6.07
CA ALA A 163 -14.10 -8.77 6.64
C ALA A 163 -14.16 -8.75 8.18
N LEU A 164 -13.10 -8.27 8.83
CA LEU A 164 -13.04 -8.13 10.30
C LEU A 164 -13.76 -6.87 10.81
N HIS A 165 -13.90 -5.84 9.98
CA HIS A 165 -14.44 -4.53 10.35
C HIS A 165 -15.82 -4.21 9.73
N GLN A 166 -16.59 -5.22 9.31
CA GLN A 166 -17.84 -5.01 8.53
C GLN A 166 -18.83 -4.02 9.15
N ALA A 167 -19.06 -4.08 10.47
CA ALA A 167 -20.00 -3.17 11.14
C ALA A 167 -19.51 -1.72 11.10
N GLU A 168 -18.22 -1.49 11.38
CA GLU A 168 -17.59 -0.17 11.31
C GLU A 168 -17.65 0.40 9.88
N LEU A 169 -17.35 -0.42 8.87
CA LEU A 169 -17.42 -0.02 7.47
C LEU A 169 -18.84 0.30 7.02
N GLN A 170 -19.83 -0.46 7.49
CA GLN A 170 -21.25 -0.19 7.24
C GLN A 170 -21.65 1.18 7.76
N ASP A 171 -21.37 1.46 9.04
CA ASP A 171 -21.74 2.73 9.68
C ASP A 171 -21.05 3.92 9.00
N ARG A 172 -19.77 3.77 8.66
CA ARG A 172 -19.01 4.77 7.90
C ARG A 172 -19.61 5.04 6.54
N SER A 173 -20.05 4.00 5.84
CA SER A 173 -20.65 4.12 4.49
C SER A 173 -21.96 4.91 4.56
N ILE A 174 -22.82 4.61 5.55
CA ILE A 174 -24.07 5.33 5.79
C ILE A 174 -23.79 6.80 6.15
N ALA A 175 -22.85 7.05 7.06
CA ALA A 175 -22.50 8.40 7.48
C ALA A 175 -21.98 9.25 6.31
N TYR A 176 -21.16 8.67 5.45
CA TYR A 176 -20.65 9.34 4.25
C TYR A 176 -21.76 9.64 3.24
N ALA A 177 -22.66 8.69 2.97
CA ALA A 177 -23.80 8.91 2.08
C ALA A 177 -24.70 10.04 2.58
N ALA A 178 -24.98 10.10 3.88
CA ALA A 178 -25.76 11.18 4.47
C ALA A 178 -25.12 12.56 4.24
N GLN A 179 -23.78 12.67 4.28
CA GLN A 179 -23.08 13.92 4.00
C GLN A 179 -23.19 14.38 2.54
N LEU A 180 -23.26 13.45 1.59
CA LEU A 180 -23.36 13.77 0.16
C LEU A 180 -24.75 14.29 -0.23
N TYR A 181 -25.82 13.76 0.38
CA TYR A 181 -27.21 14.09 0.04
C TYR A 181 -27.84 15.19 0.91
N THR A 182 -27.09 15.78 1.85
CA THR A 182 -27.54 16.91 2.69
C THR A 182 -27.05 18.27 2.17
N LYS A 183 -26.40 18.31 1.01
CA LYS A 183 -26.00 19.55 0.30
C LYS A 183 -26.91 19.82 -0.88
#